data_AF-A0A1M4WK96-F1
#
_entry.id   AF-A0A1M4WK96-F1
#
_cell.length_a   1.000
_cell.length_b   1.000
_cell.length_c   1.000
_cell.angle_alpha   90.00
_cell.angle_beta   90.00
_cell.angle_gamma   90.00
#
_symmetry.space_group_name_H-M   'P 1'
#
loop_
_entity.id
_entity.type
_entity.pdbx_description
1 polymer ?
#
loop_
_entity_poly.entity_id
_entity_poly.type
_entity_poly.pdbx_seq_one_letter_code
_entity_poly.pdbx_strand_id
1 'polypeptide(L)'
;MPLLHLACRLTTLGLLALANASASALAEPATADDTTAPGHLRLVNDLDRPQDGYCLDILGSGRHIRFDMPLSAHNCKPGLYADEAVVFESNGRIRFPAYNVCATAAGINRRALPGAALMPRGCGERSPFLEAETLQRFVHRTDGRIELAGSGLCLTVSTASDSTFEATHRWRALFLQTCDTAPLSHSQWRFTVPSP
;
A
#
# COMPACT_ATOMS: atom_id res chain seq x y z
N MET A 1 -20.78 51.81 -57.39
CA MET A 1 -20.50 51.71 -58.85
C MET A 1 -19.00 51.91 -59.06
N PRO A 2 -18.37 51.15 -59.97
CA PRO A 2 -17.56 50.00 -59.55
C PRO A 2 -16.19 49.86 -60.27
N LEU A 3 -15.43 48.82 -59.88
CA LEU A 3 -14.38 48.09 -60.62
C LEU A 3 -13.04 48.85 -60.80
N LEU A 4 -11.86 48.22 -60.73
CA LEU A 4 -11.47 46.96 -61.37
C LEU A 4 -10.21 46.35 -60.71
N HIS A 5 -10.14 45.02 -60.75
CA HIS A 5 -9.05 44.14 -60.35
C HIS A 5 -7.68 44.45 -60.99
N LEU A 6 -6.60 44.13 -60.28
CA LEU A 6 -5.55 43.28 -60.86
C LEU A 6 -4.74 42.55 -59.77
N ALA A 7 -4.83 41.22 -59.79
CA ALA A 7 -3.98 40.33 -59.03
C ALA A 7 -2.62 40.21 -59.72
N CYS A 8 -1.53 40.17 -58.95
CA CYS A 8 -0.27 39.59 -59.40
C CYS A 8 0.29 38.72 -58.27
N ARG A 9 0.22 37.41 -58.48
CA ARG A 9 0.83 36.40 -57.62
C ARG A 9 2.32 36.32 -57.97
N LEU A 10 3.20 36.45 -56.98
CA LEU A 10 4.51 35.81 -57.05
C LEU A 10 4.66 34.86 -55.87
N THR A 11 4.57 33.58 -56.20
CA THR A 11 5.00 32.43 -55.44
C THR A 11 6.53 32.42 -55.31
N THR A 12 7.04 32.37 -54.09
CA THR A 12 8.40 31.90 -53.79
C THR A 12 8.33 30.64 -52.94
N LEU A 13 8.83 29.56 -53.54
CA LEU A 13 9.43 28.37 -52.93
C LEU A 13 10.19 28.78 -51.65
N GLY A 14 10.07 28.11 -50.51
CA GLY A 14 10.26 26.68 -50.34
C GLY A 14 11.65 26.45 -49.74
N LEU A 15 11.73 26.36 -48.41
CA LEU A 15 12.82 25.68 -47.69
C LEU A 15 12.23 25.13 -46.36
N LEU A 16 11.55 23.99 -46.43
CA LEU A 16 11.26 23.20 -45.24
C LEU A 16 12.55 22.49 -44.83
N ALA A 17 13.16 22.93 -43.73
CA ALA A 17 14.16 22.15 -43.03
C ALA A 17 13.45 20.97 -42.33
N LEU A 18 13.59 19.77 -42.91
CA LEU A 18 13.21 18.52 -42.27
C LEU A 18 14.24 18.22 -41.16
N ALA A 19 13.93 18.63 -39.93
CA ALA A 19 14.65 18.15 -38.76
C ALA A 19 14.22 16.69 -38.50
N ASN A 20 15.10 15.74 -38.83
CA ASN A 20 14.97 14.35 -38.41
C ASN A 20 15.15 14.29 -36.89
N ALA A 21 14.06 14.39 -36.14
CA ALA A 21 14.03 14.03 -34.73
C ALA A 21 14.08 12.49 -34.63
N SER A 22 15.28 11.97 -34.42
CA SER A 22 15.47 10.58 -34.00
C SER A 22 14.82 10.41 -32.62
N ALA A 23 13.59 9.88 -32.61
CA ALA A 23 12.93 9.47 -31.39
C ALA A 23 13.65 8.22 -30.85
N SER A 24 14.67 8.45 -30.02
CA SER A 24 15.22 7.39 -29.16
C SER A 24 14.13 7.01 -28.17
N ALA A 25 13.43 5.91 -28.45
CA ALA A 25 12.58 5.25 -27.47
C ALA A 25 13.48 4.81 -26.30
N LEU A 26 13.50 5.62 -25.23
CA LEU A 26 14.00 5.17 -23.95
C LEU A 26 13.08 4.03 -23.52
N ALA A 27 13.61 2.81 -23.54
CA ALA A 27 12.94 1.67 -22.95
C ALA A 27 12.67 2.01 -21.48
N GLU A 28 11.40 2.11 -21.11
CA GLU A 28 11.00 2.13 -19.71
C GLU A 28 11.56 0.86 -19.04
N PRO A 29 12.23 0.96 -17.88
CA PRO A 29 12.64 -0.22 -17.16
C PRO A 29 11.38 -1.01 -16.82
N ALA A 30 11.30 -2.24 -17.31
CA ALA A 30 10.28 -3.18 -16.91
C ALA A 30 10.28 -3.24 -15.38
N THR A 31 9.16 -2.84 -14.77
CA THR A 31 8.94 -2.99 -13.33
C THR A 31 9.11 -4.46 -13.00
N ALA A 32 10.02 -4.77 -12.08
CA ALA A 32 10.22 -6.11 -11.56
C ALA A 32 8.84 -6.70 -11.21
N ASP A 33 8.48 -7.77 -11.92
CA ASP A 33 7.26 -8.51 -11.69
C ASP A 33 7.45 -9.21 -10.33
N ASP A 34 6.84 -8.65 -9.29
CA ASP A 34 6.91 -9.20 -7.94
C ASP A 34 5.99 -10.41 -7.89
N THR A 35 6.50 -11.56 -8.35
CA THR A 35 5.80 -12.84 -8.46
C THR A 35 5.47 -13.49 -7.11
N THR A 36 5.39 -12.70 -6.05
CA THR A 36 5.04 -13.19 -4.72
C THR A 36 3.54 -13.45 -4.68
N ALA A 37 3.16 -14.73 -4.56
CA ALA A 37 1.77 -15.13 -4.41
C ALA A 37 1.13 -14.40 -3.21
N PRO A 38 -0.09 -13.85 -3.35
CA PRO A 38 -0.79 -13.23 -2.23
C PRO A 38 -1.00 -14.21 -1.07
N GLY A 39 -0.98 -13.69 0.15
CA GLY A 39 -1.19 -14.45 1.38
C GLY A 39 -1.65 -13.55 2.51
N HIS A 40 -1.84 -14.14 3.68
CA HIS A 40 -2.14 -13.41 4.90
C HIS A 40 -0.85 -12.89 5.53
N LEU A 41 -0.88 -11.66 6.02
CA LEU A 41 0.07 -11.19 7.02
C LEU A 41 -0.54 -11.41 8.41
N ARG A 42 -0.16 -12.51 9.05
CA ARG A 42 -0.77 -13.04 10.28
C ARG A 42 0.12 -12.75 11.49
N LEU A 43 -0.49 -12.38 12.61
CA LEU A 43 0.20 -12.28 13.90
C LEU A 43 0.70 -13.68 14.33
N VAL A 44 1.94 -13.77 14.82
CA VAL A 44 2.52 -15.07 15.23
C VAL A 44 1.81 -15.64 16.44
N ASN A 45 1.42 -14.79 17.39
CA ASN A 45 0.63 -15.16 18.55
C ASN A 45 -0.86 -15.02 18.22
N ASP A 46 -1.64 -16.06 18.49
CA ASP A 46 -3.07 -16.05 18.20
C ASP A 46 -3.90 -15.24 19.22
N LEU A 47 -3.30 -14.81 20.33
CA LEU A 47 -3.93 -14.04 21.42
C LEU A 47 -5.22 -14.74 21.92
N ASP A 48 -6.35 -14.03 21.94
CA ASP A 48 -7.69 -14.52 22.30
C ASP A 48 -8.42 -15.23 21.14
N ARG A 49 -7.71 -15.52 20.04
CA ARG A 49 -8.23 -16.16 18.82
C ARG A 49 -7.50 -17.47 18.48
N PRO A 50 -7.40 -18.46 19.37
CA PRO A 50 -6.62 -19.69 19.12
C PRO A 50 -7.05 -20.50 17.89
N GLN A 51 -8.27 -20.31 17.37
CA GLN A 51 -8.78 -21.04 16.21
C GLN A 51 -8.36 -20.44 14.85
N ASP A 52 -8.16 -19.13 14.77
CA ASP A 52 -7.95 -18.43 13.50
C ASP A 52 -6.92 -17.29 13.58
N GLY A 53 -6.55 -16.83 14.77
CA GLY A 53 -5.54 -15.79 14.98
C GLY A 53 -6.00 -14.42 14.45
N TYR A 54 -5.03 -13.55 14.19
CA TYR A 54 -5.27 -12.19 13.67
C TYR A 54 -4.46 -11.92 12.40
N CYS A 55 -5.09 -11.31 11.40
CA CYS A 55 -4.51 -10.98 10.11
C CYS A 55 -4.70 -9.49 9.78
N LEU A 56 -3.78 -8.94 9.02
CA LEU A 56 -3.88 -7.57 8.50
C LEU A 56 -5.09 -7.44 7.58
N ASP A 57 -6.00 -6.51 7.88
CA ASP A 57 -7.30 -6.39 7.20
C ASP A 57 -7.60 -4.93 6.83
N ILE A 58 -8.19 -4.72 5.64
CA ILE A 58 -8.86 -3.48 5.28
C ILE A 58 -10.33 -3.56 5.73
N LEU A 59 -10.73 -2.62 6.59
CA LEU A 59 -12.11 -2.52 7.06
C LEU A 59 -13.13 -2.50 5.92
N GLY A 60 -14.13 -3.37 6.03
CA GLY A 60 -15.29 -3.43 5.16
C GLY A 60 -15.44 -4.78 4.47
N SER A 61 -16.32 -4.84 3.47
CA SER A 61 -16.48 -6.05 2.65
C SER A 61 -17.16 -5.72 1.33
N GLY A 62 -16.73 -6.38 0.25
CA GLY A 62 -17.28 -6.21 -1.08
C GLY A 62 -17.25 -4.74 -1.54
N ARG A 63 -18.43 -4.16 -1.78
CA ARG A 63 -18.56 -2.74 -2.19
C ARG A 63 -18.43 -1.72 -1.06
N HIS A 64 -18.29 -2.17 0.19
CA HIS A 64 -18.26 -1.31 1.38
C HIS A 64 -16.86 -1.22 2.00
N ILE A 65 -15.81 -1.52 1.23
CA ILE A 65 -14.41 -1.36 1.64
C ILE A 65 -14.13 0.12 1.96
N ARG A 66 -13.44 0.38 3.07
CA ARG A 66 -13.22 1.72 3.63
C ARG A 66 -11.75 2.10 3.56
N PHE A 67 -11.38 2.78 2.47
CA PHE A 67 -10.02 3.32 2.31
C PHE A 67 -9.76 4.59 3.14
N ASP A 68 -10.82 5.18 3.68
CA ASP A 68 -10.79 6.36 4.55
C ASP A 68 -10.58 6.03 6.03
N MET A 69 -10.54 4.75 6.39
CA MET A 69 -10.36 4.26 7.75
C MET A 69 -9.01 3.54 7.92
N PRO A 70 -8.46 3.44 9.15
CA PRO A 70 -7.24 2.68 9.40
C PRO A 70 -7.36 1.21 9.04
N LEU A 71 -6.25 0.59 8.66
CA LEU A 71 -6.11 -0.86 8.68
C LEU A 71 -6.33 -1.39 10.10
N SER A 72 -6.83 -2.62 10.20
CA SER A 72 -7.02 -3.29 11.47
C SER A 72 -6.34 -4.66 11.48
N ALA A 73 -6.24 -5.27 12.65
CA ALA A 73 -6.01 -6.70 12.73
C ALA A 73 -7.35 -7.37 13.02
N HIS A 74 -7.88 -8.12 12.06
CA HIS A 74 -9.14 -8.85 12.18
C HIS A 74 -8.85 -10.34 12.33
N ASN A 75 -9.78 -11.14 12.88
CA ASN A 75 -9.57 -12.58 12.91
C ASN A 75 -9.43 -13.13 11.49
N CYS A 76 -8.43 -13.98 11.24
CA CYS A 76 -8.11 -14.41 9.89
C CYS A 76 -9.26 -15.21 9.27
N LYS A 77 -9.59 -14.92 8.01
CA LYS A 77 -10.63 -15.64 7.28
C LYS A 77 -10.13 -17.05 6.90
N PRO A 78 -11.02 -18.06 6.78
CA PRO A 78 -10.67 -19.44 6.43
C PRO A 78 -10.11 -19.61 5.01
N GLY A 79 -10.07 -18.53 4.22
CA GLY A 79 -9.45 -18.47 2.89
C GLY A 79 -8.80 -17.10 2.67
N LEU A 80 -8.31 -16.85 1.46
CA LEU A 80 -7.66 -15.59 1.13
C LEU A 80 -8.65 -14.61 0.48
N TYR A 81 -9.30 -13.80 1.32
CA TYR A 81 -10.23 -12.76 0.85
C TYR A 81 -9.47 -11.50 0.48
N ALA A 82 -10.01 -10.71 -0.47
CA ALA A 82 -9.34 -9.56 -1.07
C ALA A 82 -8.82 -8.51 -0.06
N ASP A 83 -9.52 -8.36 1.06
CA ASP A 83 -9.26 -7.43 2.17
C ASP A 83 -8.25 -7.92 3.20
N GLU A 84 -7.90 -9.22 3.21
CA GLU A 84 -6.79 -9.80 4.00
C GLU A 84 -5.65 -10.33 3.11
N ALA A 85 -5.82 -10.27 1.79
CA ALA A 85 -4.83 -10.68 0.81
C ALA A 85 -3.77 -9.59 0.67
N VAL A 86 -2.53 -9.92 1.00
CA VAL A 86 -1.39 -9.02 0.79
C VAL A 86 -0.25 -9.69 0.05
N VAL A 87 0.54 -8.85 -0.61
CA VAL A 87 1.85 -9.16 -1.14
C VAL A 87 2.87 -8.31 -0.39
N PHE A 88 3.89 -8.96 0.17
CA PHE A 88 5.06 -8.24 0.69
C PHE A 88 6.05 -8.09 -0.46
N GLU A 89 6.09 -6.90 -1.03
CA GLU A 89 6.92 -6.59 -2.19
C GLU A 89 8.40 -6.48 -1.81
N SER A 90 9.27 -6.85 -2.76
CA SER A 90 10.73 -6.71 -2.72
C SER A 90 11.20 -5.28 -2.39
N ASN A 91 10.39 -4.26 -2.71
CA ASN A 91 10.67 -2.86 -2.40
C ASN A 91 10.30 -2.45 -0.95
N GLY A 92 9.74 -3.38 -0.17
CA GLY A 92 9.29 -3.19 1.22
C GLY A 92 7.81 -2.82 1.38
N ARG A 93 7.03 -2.70 0.31
CA ARG A 93 5.61 -2.38 0.40
C ARG A 93 4.79 -3.60 0.80
N ILE A 94 3.75 -3.38 1.61
CA ILE A 94 2.71 -4.36 1.87
C ILE A 94 1.50 -3.93 1.04
N ARG A 95 1.29 -4.59 -0.10
CA ARG A 95 0.24 -4.24 -1.08
C ARG A 95 -0.96 -5.16 -0.95
N PHE A 96 -2.16 -4.59 -1.00
CA PHE A 96 -3.41 -5.31 -1.19
C PHE A 96 -3.74 -5.36 -2.69
N PRO A 97 -3.50 -6.49 -3.38
CA PRO A 97 -3.47 -6.53 -4.83
C PRO A 97 -4.83 -6.26 -5.47
N ALA A 98 -5.93 -6.71 -4.84
CA ALA A 98 -7.29 -6.52 -5.36
C ALA A 98 -7.73 -5.05 -5.41
N TYR A 99 -7.12 -4.19 -4.59
CA TYR A 99 -7.50 -2.79 -4.44
C TYR A 99 -6.42 -1.81 -4.92
N ASN A 100 -5.23 -2.31 -5.26
CA ASN A 100 -4.06 -1.50 -5.63
C ASN A 100 -3.72 -0.41 -4.58
N VAL A 101 -3.83 -0.77 -3.30
CA VAL A 101 -3.44 0.08 -2.16
C VAL A 101 -2.34 -0.59 -1.35
N CYS A 102 -1.56 0.23 -0.65
CA CYS A 102 -0.47 -0.20 0.20
C CYS A 102 -0.73 0.25 1.64
N ALA A 103 -0.32 -0.58 2.60
CA ALA A 103 -0.28 -0.17 4.00
C ALA A 103 0.64 1.04 4.14
N THR A 104 0.13 2.12 4.71
CA THR A 104 0.82 3.42 4.76
C THR A 104 0.77 3.97 6.16
N ALA A 105 1.93 4.19 6.78
CA ALA A 105 1.99 4.85 8.08
C ALA A 105 1.40 6.26 8.00
N ALA A 106 0.46 6.57 8.90
CA ALA A 106 0.02 7.94 9.11
C ALA A 106 1.22 8.77 9.57
N GLY A 107 1.52 9.84 8.83
CA GLY A 107 2.74 10.59 9.05
C GLY A 107 2.77 11.88 8.26
N ILE A 108 3.68 12.75 8.64
CA ILE A 108 3.87 14.07 8.02
C ILE A 108 5.36 14.22 7.72
N ASN A 109 5.68 14.79 6.55
CA ASN A 109 7.05 15.03 6.13
C ASN A 109 7.91 13.76 6.24
N ARG A 110 7.41 12.66 5.66
CA ARG A 110 8.11 11.36 5.54
C ARG A 110 8.39 10.67 6.88
N ARG A 111 7.74 11.08 7.97
CA ARG A 111 7.94 10.51 9.32
C ARG A 111 6.61 10.17 9.97
N ALA A 112 6.59 9.02 10.64
CA ALA A 112 5.53 8.62 11.56
C ALA A 112 6.00 8.77 13.01
N LEU A 113 5.06 8.87 13.94
CA LEU A 113 5.32 8.87 15.38
C LEU A 113 4.80 7.58 16.01
N PRO A 114 5.28 7.17 17.20
CA PRO A 114 4.62 6.13 17.97
C PRO A 114 3.12 6.42 18.14
N GLY A 115 2.30 5.39 18.01
CA GLY A 115 0.83 5.48 17.98
C GLY A 115 0.25 5.78 16.59
N ALA A 116 1.06 6.04 15.57
CA ALA A 116 0.56 6.26 14.22
C ALA A 116 -0.18 5.03 13.68
N ALA A 117 -1.40 5.24 13.20
CA ALA A 117 -2.19 4.22 12.52
C ALA A 117 -1.59 3.89 11.14
N LEU A 118 -1.98 2.76 10.58
CA LEU A 118 -1.72 2.42 9.18
C LEU A 118 -2.99 2.69 8.37
N MET A 119 -2.86 3.36 7.23
CA MET A 119 -3.95 3.66 6.32
C MET A 119 -3.76 2.91 4.99
N PRO A 120 -4.82 2.40 4.35
CA PRO A 120 -4.75 1.91 2.97
C PRO A 120 -4.72 3.09 2.00
N ARG A 121 -3.56 3.37 1.39
CA ARG A 121 -3.40 4.48 0.42
C ARG A 121 -2.88 3.97 -0.91
N GLY A 122 -2.99 4.78 -1.96
CA GLY A 122 -2.40 4.42 -3.24
C GLY A 122 -0.91 4.10 -3.08
N CYS A 123 -0.45 3.01 -3.70
CA CYS A 123 0.95 2.63 -3.63
C CYS A 123 1.82 3.71 -4.32
N GLY A 124 2.77 4.29 -3.58
CA GLY A 124 3.57 5.42 -4.04
C GLY A 124 2.80 6.73 -4.20
N GLU A 125 1.62 6.87 -3.57
CA GLU A 125 0.81 8.09 -3.65
C GLU A 125 1.63 9.33 -3.24
N ARG A 126 1.53 10.38 -4.05
CA ARG A 126 2.08 11.70 -3.76
C ARG A 126 0.97 12.72 -3.89
N SER A 127 0.62 13.35 -2.79
CA SER A 127 -0.40 14.40 -2.73
C SER A 127 0.00 15.43 -1.67
N PRO A 128 -0.60 16.64 -1.64
CA PRO A 128 -0.29 17.61 -0.60
C PRO A 128 -0.40 16.97 0.79
N PHE A 129 0.66 17.12 1.58
CA PHE A 129 0.79 16.55 2.93
C PHE A 129 0.91 15.01 3.01
N LEU A 130 0.99 14.30 1.87
CA LEU A 130 1.27 12.85 1.83
C LEU A 130 2.38 12.52 0.82
N GLU A 131 3.49 12.05 1.35
CA GLU A 131 4.58 11.43 0.57
C GLU A 131 4.64 9.95 0.98
N ALA A 132 3.79 9.13 0.35
CA ALA A 132 3.53 7.77 0.82
C ALA A 132 4.75 6.85 0.66
N GLU A 133 5.63 7.14 -0.29
CA GLU A 133 6.78 6.30 -0.64
C GLU A 133 7.63 5.88 0.58
N THR A 134 7.99 6.82 1.45
CA THR A 134 8.75 6.52 2.66
C THR A 134 7.90 5.91 3.77
N LEU A 135 6.60 6.21 3.78
CA LEU A 135 5.63 5.75 4.78
C LEU A 135 5.06 4.36 4.46
N GLN A 136 5.44 3.78 3.31
CA GLN A 136 5.00 2.47 2.83
C GLN A 136 6.14 1.44 2.77
N ARG A 137 7.35 1.79 3.22
CA ARG A 137 8.50 0.89 3.19
C ARG A 137 8.67 0.21 4.54
N PHE A 138 8.49 -1.11 4.55
CA PHE A 138 8.61 -1.94 5.73
C PHE A 138 9.73 -2.97 5.56
N VAL A 139 10.32 -3.34 6.69
CA VAL A 139 11.33 -4.40 6.79
C VAL A 139 10.79 -5.46 7.73
N HIS A 140 10.65 -6.69 7.23
CA HIS A 140 10.39 -7.83 8.08
C HIS A 140 11.71 -8.28 8.72
N ARG A 141 11.83 -8.04 10.03
CA ARG A 141 13.04 -8.33 10.81
C ARG A 141 13.15 -9.83 11.08
N THR A 142 14.36 -10.27 11.40
CA THR A 142 14.65 -11.67 11.75
C THR A 142 13.95 -12.14 13.03
N ASP A 143 13.55 -11.20 13.89
CA ASP A 143 12.76 -11.47 15.09
C ASP A 143 11.24 -11.53 14.81
N GLY A 144 10.82 -11.48 13.54
CA GLY A 144 9.41 -11.54 13.15
C GLY A 144 8.67 -10.21 13.25
N ARG A 145 9.27 -9.14 13.78
CA ARG A 145 8.62 -7.82 13.78
C ARG A 145 8.71 -7.18 12.40
N ILE A 146 7.71 -6.39 12.04
CA ILE A 146 7.71 -5.59 10.81
C ILE A 146 7.92 -4.14 11.18
N GLU A 147 9.04 -3.57 10.77
CA GLU A 147 9.43 -2.19 11.07
C GLU A 147 9.14 -1.26 9.90
N LEU A 148 8.60 -0.07 10.14
CA LEU A 148 8.67 1.02 9.17
C LEU A 148 10.15 1.41 8.97
N ALA A 149 10.68 1.17 7.78
CA ALA A 149 12.12 1.08 7.53
C ALA A 149 12.94 2.23 8.13
N GLY A 150 13.83 1.91 9.07
CA GLY A 150 14.78 2.85 9.66
C GLY A 150 14.16 3.82 10.69
N SER A 151 12.91 3.61 11.08
CA SER A 151 12.21 4.45 12.07
C SER A 151 12.32 3.93 13.50
N GLY A 152 12.66 2.65 13.70
CA GLY A 152 12.53 2.00 15.00
C GLY A 152 11.08 1.80 15.47
N LEU A 153 10.10 1.93 14.56
CA LEU A 153 8.69 1.71 14.84
C LEU A 153 8.18 0.43 14.17
N CYS A 154 7.56 -0.46 14.95
CA CYS A 154 7.08 -1.76 14.53
C CYS A 154 5.55 -1.82 14.48
N LEU A 155 5.01 -2.52 13.48
CA LEU A 155 3.59 -2.87 13.40
C LEU A 155 3.19 -3.67 14.64
N THR A 156 2.22 -3.13 15.37
CA THR A 156 1.78 -3.65 16.66
C THR A 156 0.26 -3.58 16.75
N VAL A 157 -0.36 -4.61 17.31
CA VAL A 157 -1.80 -4.61 17.60
C VAL A 157 -2.08 -4.18 19.03
N SER A 158 -3.26 -3.58 19.28
CA SER A 158 -3.70 -3.21 20.63
C SER A 158 -3.85 -4.41 21.55
N THR A 159 -3.74 -4.18 22.86
CA THR A 159 -3.98 -5.19 23.91
C THR A 159 -5.47 -5.54 24.05
N ALA A 160 -6.36 -4.58 23.76
CA ALA A 160 -7.80 -4.79 23.68
C ALA A 160 -8.21 -5.34 22.31
N SER A 161 -9.18 -6.24 22.32
CA SER A 161 -9.99 -6.66 21.17
C SER A 161 -11.45 -6.34 21.43
N ASP A 162 -12.24 -6.23 20.36
CA ASP A 162 -13.70 -6.09 20.46
C ASP A 162 -14.39 -6.84 19.32
N SER A 163 -15.71 -7.04 19.43
CA SER A 163 -16.53 -7.60 18.35
C SER A 163 -16.77 -6.60 17.22
N THR A 164 -17.08 -7.15 16.04
CA THR A 164 -17.63 -6.36 14.94
C THR A 164 -19.17 -6.37 14.99
N PHE A 165 -19.85 -6.18 13.86
CA PHE A 165 -21.30 -6.44 13.77
C PHE A 165 -21.63 -7.94 13.87
N GLU A 166 -20.67 -8.82 13.57
CA GLU A 166 -20.76 -10.25 13.91
C GLU A 166 -20.08 -10.50 15.26
N ALA A 167 -20.80 -11.12 16.19
CA ALA A 167 -20.40 -11.40 17.56
C ALA A 167 -19.18 -12.34 17.67
N THR A 168 -18.98 -13.25 16.71
CA THR A 168 -17.81 -14.15 16.71
C THR A 168 -16.56 -13.52 16.10
N HIS A 169 -16.72 -12.45 15.32
CA HIS A 169 -15.61 -11.75 14.69
C HIS A 169 -14.96 -10.79 15.66
N ARG A 170 -13.63 -10.75 15.69
CA ARG A 170 -12.86 -9.87 16.56
C ARG A 170 -11.92 -8.99 15.75
N TRP A 171 -11.75 -7.77 16.22
CA TRP A 171 -10.77 -6.84 15.67
C TRP A 171 -9.91 -6.22 16.77
N ARG A 172 -8.73 -5.76 16.39
CA ARG A 172 -7.78 -5.01 17.21
C ARG A 172 -7.30 -3.80 16.42
N ALA A 173 -7.01 -2.70 17.12
CA ALA A 173 -6.40 -1.53 16.49
C ALA A 173 -4.96 -1.88 16.07
N LEU A 174 -4.55 -1.44 14.88
CA LEU A 174 -3.20 -1.62 14.35
C LEU A 174 -2.49 -0.27 14.27
N PHE A 175 -1.28 -0.20 14.82
CA PHE A 175 -0.50 1.02 14.88
C PHE A 175 0.99 0.73 14.92
N LEU A 176 1.79 1.79 14.84
CA LEU A 176 3.24 1.77 14.97
C LEU A 176 3.63 2.02 16.43
N GLN A 177 4.40 1.13 17.04
CA GLN A 177 4.97 1.31 18.38
C GLN A 177 6.49 1.24 18.32
N THR A 178 7.21 1.92 19.22
CA THR A 178 8.66 1.73 19.37
C THR A 178 8.98 0.24 19.48
N CYS A 179 9.81 -0.28 18.59
CA CYS A 179 10.07 -1.72 18.50
C CYS A 179 10.55 -2.29 19.84
N ASP A 180 11.44 -1.59 20.55
CA ASP A 180 12.05 -2.05 21.81
C ASP A 180 11.06 -2.18 22.97
N THR A 181 9.92 -1.49 22.89
CA THR A 181 8.88 -1.53 23.93
C THR A 181 7.61 -2.25 23.47
N ALA A 182 7.51 -2.59 22.19
CA ALA A 182 6.39 -3.35 21.63
C ALA A 182 6.43 -4.80 22.14
N PRO A 183 5.36 -5.29 22.81
CA PRO A 183 5.31 -6.68 23.24
C PRO A 183 5.42 -7.62 22.04
N LEU A 184 6.30 -8.62 22.12
CA LEU A 184 6.52 -9.56 21.00
C LEU A 184 5.24 -10.29 20.59
N SER A 185 4.40 -10.66 21.56
CA SER A 185 3.10 -11.30 21.30
C SER A 185 2.14 -10.43 20.48
N HIS A 186 2.35 -9.11 20.42
CA HIS A 186 1.49 -8.18 19.69
C HIS A 186 2.17 -7.57 18.47
N SER A 187 3.44 -7.90 18.20
CA SER A 187 4.24 -7.24 17.17
C SER A 187 5.03 -8.18 16.26
N GLN A 188 5.01 -9.50 16.53
CA GLN A 188 5.58 -10.49 15.63
C GLN A 188 4.56 -10.97 14.60
N TRP A 189 4.93 -10.93 13.34
CA TRP A 189 4.11 -11.28 12.19
C TRP A 189 4.77 -12.40 11.37
N ARG A 190 3.97 -13.10 10.60
CA ARG A 190 4.41 -14.10 9.62
C ARG A 190 3.56 -13.98 8.37
N PHE A 191 4.18 -14.23 7.23
CA PHE A 191 3.45 -14.38 5.99
C PHE A 191 3.00 -15.84 5.84
N THR A 192 1.73 -16.06 5.53
CA THR A 192 1.18 -17.40 5.33
C THR A 192 0.28 -17.41 4.11
N VAL A 193 0.56 -18.28 3.15
CA VAL A 193 -0.35 -18.57 2.04
C VAL A 193 -1.32 -19.66 2.52
N PRO A 194 -2.63 -19.41 2.62
CA PRO A 194 -3.61 -20.45 2.98
C PRO A 194 -3.58 -21.57 1.95
N SER A 195 -3.79 -22.80 2.39
CA SER A 195 -4.03 -23.90 1.45
C SER A 195 -5.34 -23.64 0.71
N PRO A 196 -5.43 -23.95 -0.61
CA PRO A 196 -6.65 -23.80 -1.39
C PRO A 196 -7.82 -24.61 -0.85
#